data_AF-A0A930W2V6-F1
#
_entry.id   AF-A0A930W2V6-F1
#
_cell.length_a   1.000
_cell.length_b   1.000
_cell.length_c   1.000
_cell.angle_alpha   90.00
_cell.angle_beta   90.00
_cell.angle_gamma   90.00
#
_symmetry.space_group_name_H-M   'P 1'
#
loop_
_entity.id
_entity.type
_entity.pdbx_description
1 polymer ?
#
loop_
_entity_poly.entity_id
_entity_poly.type
_entity_poly.pdbx_seq_one_letter_code
_entity_poly.pdbx_strand_id
1 'polypeptide(L)'
;AAVLAEHGCQARGLGVALDGTGWGDDGTAWGGEFLAADLAGYERLAHFAPVPLPGGDRAAEEPWRLALWVLYRRDGAGFAARFPQFAAQLPTGWELLMQATAAGLSAPLTSSAGRLFDAAAALLGVAYRSAYEGQAPIELERLARTARRAGCVLPYTVAEGAQLTVDVLPALYALADGAEELTAEERAGRALDFHVTMAAAVAEVLGILSVRTGLRTVALAGGVFQNALLLEELLPRIGDHHVLLPHRIPPNDGGIAYGQAAVALARMRCS
;
A
#
# COMPACT_ATOMS: atom_id res chain seq x y z
N ALA A 1 6.00 -10.89 -12.57
CA ALA A 1 6.60 -11.23 -13.88
C ALA A 1 7.98 -10.61 -14.09
N ALA A 2 8.11 -9.27 -14.11
CA ALA A 2 9.39 -8.59 -14.39
C ALA A 2 10.55 -9.08 -13.50
N VAL A 3 10.34 -9.11 -12.19
CA VAL A 3 11.33 -9.58 -11.21
C VAL A 3 11.69 -11.06 -11.43
N LEU A 4 10.71 -11.94 -11.68
CA LEU A 4 10.98 -13.35 -11.97
C LEU A 4 11.86 -13.51 -13.22
N ALA A 5 11.53 -12.78 -14.30
CA ALA A 5 12.28 -12.82 -15.55
C ALA A 5 13.71 -12.28 -15.40
N GLU A 6 13.88 -11.19 -14.65
CA GLU A 6 15.20 -10.60 -14.38
C GLU A 6 16.12 -11.59 -13.67
N HIS A 7 15.58 -12.34 -12.71
CA HIS A 7 16.31 -13.37 -11.97
C HIS A 7 16.37 -14.73 -12.69
N GLY A 8 15.84 -14.83 -13.92
CA GLY A 8 15.76 -16.09 -14.66
C GLY A 8 14.91 -17.17 -13.98
N CYS A 9 14.06 -16.79 -13.03
CA CYS A 9 13.21 -17.68 -12.27
C CYS A 9 11.99 -18.08 -13.12
N GLN A 10 11.92 -19.36 -13.48
CA GLN A 10 10.76 -19.92 -14.19
C GLN A 10 9.79 -20.67 -13.28
N ALA A 11 10.20 -20.97 -12.04
CA ALA A 11 9.34 -21.64 -11.08
C ALA A 11 8.21 -20.71 -10.61
N ARG A 12 7.05 -21.29 -10.32
CA ARG A 12 5.95 -20.57 -9.69
C ARG A 12 6.39 -20.13 -8.29
N GLY A 13 6.11 -18.87 -7.96
CA GLY A 13 6.45 -18.26 -6.68
C GLY A 13 5.35 -17.32 -6.20
N LEU A 14 5.52 -16.83 -4.98
CA LEU A 14 4.67 -15.77 -4.44
C LEU A 14 5.18 -14.43 -4.98
N GLY A 15 4.30 -13.63 -5.57
CA GLY A 15 4.56 -12.26 -5.97
C GLY A 15 3.83 -11.30 -5.04
N VAL A 16 4.53 -10.31 -4.49
CA VAL A 16 3.90 -9.19 -3.78
C VAL A 16 4.05 -7.95 -4.65
N ALA A 17 2.94 -7.38 -5.09
CA ALA A 17 2.89 -6.20 -5.94
C ALA A 17 2.29 -5.02 -5.18
N LEU A 18 3.15 -4.13 -4.66
CA LEU A 18 2.74 -2.94 -3.92
C LEU A 18 3.03 -1.67 -4.72
N ASP A 19 1.99 -0.96 -5.12
CA ASP A 19 2.09 0.21 -6.01
C ASP A 19 1.03 1.29 -5.72
N GLY A 20 1.17 2.45 -6.35
CA GLY A 20 0.23 3.56 -6.29
C GLY A 20 -1.05 3.31 -7.09
N THR A 21 -0.93 2.74 -8.29
CA THR A 21 -2.07 2.35 -9.13
C THR A 21 -1.64 1.30 -10.15
N GLY A 22 -2.47 0.28 -10.36
CA GLY A 22 -2.40 -0.66 -11.47
C GLY A 22 -3.81 -1.13 -11.83
N TRP A 23 -4.09 -1.36 -13.11
CA TRP A 23 -5.42 -1.79 -13.54
C TRP A 23 -5.58 -3.30 -13.32
N GLY A 24 -6.56 -3.69 -12.49
CA GLY A 24 -6.86 -5.08 -12.18
C GLY A 24 -7.85 -5.72 -13.16
N ASP A 25 -7.80 -7.05 -13.24
CA ASP A 25 -8.69 -7.82 -14.13
C ASP A 25 -10.17 -7.78 -13.69
N ASP A 26 -10.45 -7.32 -12.47
CA ASP A 26 -11.78 -7.27 -11.84
C ASP A 26 -12.50 -5.92 -11.99
N GLY A 27 -11.97 -4.98 -12.76
CA GLY A 27 -12.58 -3.65 -12.88
C GLY A 27 -12.05 -2.62 -11.90
N THR A 28 -11.14 -3.00 -10.98
CA THR A 28 -10.70 -2.13 -9.86
C THR A 28 -9.22 -1.74 -9.96
N ALA A 29 -8.85 -0.65 -9.26
CA ALA A 29 -7.47 -0.21 -9.17
C ALA A 29 -6.71 -1.07 -8.14
N TRP A 30 -5.83 -1.94 -8.63
CA TRP A 30 -4.92 -2.75 -7.84
C TRP A 30 -3.68 -1.94 -7.41
N GLY A 31 -2.99 -2.43 -6.39
CA GLY A 31 -1.70 -1.89 -5.94
C GLY A 31 -1.26 -2.43 -4.59
N GLY A 32 -1.83 -3.57 -4.18
CA GLY A 32 -1.67 -4.14 -2.86
C GLY A 32 -1.86 -5.64 -2.87
N GLU A 33 -1.28 -6.30 -3.87
CA GLU A 33 -1.66 -7.65 -4.30
C GLU A 33 -0.64 -8.71 -3.91
N PHE A 34 -1.13 -9.89 -3.57
CA PHE A 34 -0.35 -11.10 -3.35
C PHE A 34 -0.82 -12.17 -4.32
N LEU A 35 0.11 -12.65 -5.15
CA LEU A 35 -0.16 -13.50 -6.28
C LEU A 35 0.65 -14.80 -6.17
N ALA A 36 0.12 -15.93 -6.61
CA ALA A 36 0.95 -17.08 -7.00
C ALA A 36 1.15 -17.02 -8.52
N ALA A 37 2.36 -16.68 -8.95
CA ALA A 37 2.66 -16.35 -10.34
C ALA A 37 3.93 -17.05 -10.85
N ASP A 38 3.94 -17.35 -12.13
CA ASP A 38 5.12 -17.65 -12.93
C ASP A 38 5.13 -16.73 -14.16
N LEU A 39 5.88 -17.08 -15.22
CA LEU A 39 5.90 -16.31 -16.46
C LEU A 39 4.72 -16.63 -17.39
N ALA A 40 3.97 -17.71 -17.17
CA ALA A 40 2.84 -18.10 -18.02
C ALA A 40 1.52 -17.53 -17.51
N GLY A 41 1.34 -17.45 -16.18
CA GLY A 41 0.12 -16.98 -15.55
C GLY A 41 0.27 -16.61 -14.09
N TYR A 42 -0.84 -16.17 -13.50
CA TYR A 42 -0.91 -15.80 -12.11
C TYR A 42 -2.30 -16.10 -11.52
N GLU A 43 -2.33 -16.21 -10.20
CA GLU A 43 -3.55 -16.36 -9.41
C GLU A 43 -3.48 -15.37 -8.25
N ARG A 44 -4.52 -14.56 -8.06
CA ARG A 44 -4.61 -13.62 -6.94
C ARG A 44 -5.02 -14.36 -5.68
N LEU A 45 -4.18 -14.32 -4.65
CA LEU A 45 -4.35 -15.06 -3.40
C LEU A 45 -4.71 -14.17 -2.21
N ALA A 46 -4.22 -12.94 -2.19
CA ALA A 46 -4.56 -11.95 -1.17
C ALA A 46 -4.48 -10.53 -1.71
N HIS A 47 -5.11 -9.60 -1.00
CA HIS A 47 -5.00 -8.17 -1.27
C HIS A 47 -5.23 -7.33 -0.02
N PHE A 48 -4.80 -6.06 -0.04
CA PHE A 48 -5.27 -5.08 0.95
C PHE A 48 -6.77 -4.82 0.77
N ALA A 49 -7.47 -4.61 1.88
CA ALA A 49 -8.90 -4.33 1.90
C ALA A 49 -9.22 -3.12 1.00
N PRO A 50 -10.17 -3.27 0.05
CA PRO A 50 -10.49 -2.18 -0.86
C PRO A 50 -11.02 -0.95 -0.10
N VAL A 51 -10.45 0.21 -0.41
CA VAL A 51 -10.89 1.52 0.07
C VAL A 51 -11.35 2.37 -1.12
N PRO A 52 -12.36 3.23 -0.98
CA PRO A 52 -12.72 4.17 -2.03
C PRO A 52 -11.61 5.19 -2.23
N LEU A 53 -11.48 5.70 -3.45
CA LEU A 53 -10.64 6.86 -3.80
C LEU A 53 -11.52 8.08 -4.03
N PRO A 54 -11.78 8.93 -3.01
CA PRO A 54 -12.67 10.08 -3.15
C PRO A 54 -12.19 11.05 -4.24
N GLY A 55 -12.86 11.09 -5.38
CA GLY A 55 -12.44 11.90 -6.53
C GLY A 55 -11.47 11.21 -7.50
N GLY A 56 -11.35 9.88 -7.41
CA GLY A 56 -10.59 9.05 -8.35
C GLY A 56 -9.11 9.40 -8.39
N ASP A 57 -8.58 9.59 -9.60
CA ASP A 57 -7.15 9.81 -9.88
C ASP A 57 -6.56 11.00 -9.10
N ARG A 58 -7.38 12.00 -8.76
CA ARG A 58 -6.95 13.14 -7.94
C ARG A 58 -6.43 12.73 -6.56
N ALA A 59 -6.83 11.57 -6.04
CA ALA A 59 -6.36 11.08 -4.74
C ALA A 59 -4.84 10.87 -4.69
N ALA A 60 -4.16 10.72 -5.84
CA ALA A 60 -2.71 10.65 -5.92
C ALA A 60 -2.02 12.00 -5.64
N GLU A 61 -2.59 13.09 -6.17
CA GLU A 61 -2.08 14.46 -6.01
C GLU A 61 -2.59 15.12 -4.72
N GLU A 62 -3.69 14.62 -4.18
CA GLU A 62 -4.38 15.15 -3.01
C GLU A 62 -4.55 14.05 -1.93
N PRO A 63 -3.46 13.58 -1.28
CA PRO A 63 -3.47 12.62 -0.18
C PRO A 63 -4.52 12.88 0.91
N TRP A 64 -4.85 14.15 1.16
CA TRP A 64 -5.89 14.54 2.11
C TRP A 64 -7.25 13.88 1.83
N ARG A 65 -7.55 13.48 0.59
CA ARG A 65 -8.84 12.88 0.20
C ARG A 65 -9.09 11.55 0.87
N LEU A 66 -8.11 10.64 0.82
CA LEU A 66 -8.27 9.33 1.44
C LEU A 66 -8.16 9.44 2.97
N ALA A 67 -7.27 10.29 3.49
CA ALA A 67 -7.22 10.59 4.92
C ALA A 67 -8.56 11.16 5.45
N LEU A 68 -9.18 12.08 4.72
CA LEU A 68 -10.50 12.59 5.04
C LEU A 68 -11.55 11.48 5.06
N TRP A 69 -11.56 10.57 4.08
CA TRP A 69 -12.47 9.43 4.10
C TRP A 69 -12.24 8.52 5.32
N VAL A 70 -10.99 8.27 5.70
CA VAL A 70 -10.67 7.50 6.92
C VAL A 70 -11.29 8.19 8.14
N LEU A 71 -11.02 9.47 8.36
CA LEU A 71 -11.56 10.22 9.50
C LEU A 71 -13.10 10.28 9.47
N TYR A 72 -13.68 10.59 8.31
CA TYR A 72 -15.13 10.72 8.13
C TYR A 72 -15.86 9.37 8.32
N ARG A 73 -15.26 8.25 7.90
CA ARG A 73 -15.84 6.91 8.11
C ARG A 73 -15.98 6.57 9.59
N ARG A 74 -15.05 7.02 10.44
CA ARG A 74 -15.06 6.74 11.88
C ARG A 74 -15.91 7.73 12.67
N ASP A 75 -15.72 9.02 12.40
CA ASP A 75 -16.24 10.10 13.25
C ASP A 75 -17.42 10.86 12.58
N GLY A 76 -17.79 10.50 11.35
CA GLY A 76 -18.86 11.15 10.59
C GLY A 76 -18.59 12.64 10.39
N ALA A 77 -19.66 13.44 10.34
CA ALA A 77 -19.55 14.90 10.30
C ALA A 77 -18.87 15.50 11.57
N GLY A 78 -18.77 14.73 12.65
CA GLY A 78 -18.12 15.15 13.89
C GLY A 78 -16.59 15.19 13.82
N PHE A 79 -15.96 14.62 12.78
CA PHE A 79 -14.50 14.57 12.68
C PHE A 79 -13.87 15.97 12.74
N ALA A 80 -14.51 17.00 12.16
CA ALA A 80 -13.94 18.35 12.09
C ALA A 80 -13.77 19.00 13.48
N ALA A 81 -14.61 18.63 14.45
CA ALA A 81 -14.46 19.07 15.84
C ALA A 81 -13.31 18.35 16.57
N ARG A 82 -13.03 17.10 16.17
CA ARG A 82 -11.96 16.27 16.74
C ARG A 82 -10.60 16.52 16.08
N PHE A 83 -10.59 16.91 14.81
CA PHE A 83 -9.42 17.18 13.99
C PHE A 83 -9.48 18.59 13.37
N PRO A 84 -9.52 19.65 14.19
CA PRO A 84 -9.66 21.03 13.69
C PRO A 84 -8.49 21.48 12.82
N GLN A 85 -7.25 21.05 13.09
CA GLN A 85 -6.09 21.43 12.26
C GLN A 85 -6.15 20.76 10.88
N PHE A 86 -6.52 19.48 10.82
CA PHE A 86 -6.74 18.77 9.57
C PHE A 86 -7.89 19.41 8.77
N ALA A 87 -9.03 19.68 9.43
CA ALA A 87 -10.18 20.31 8.80
C ALA A 87 -9.86 21.69 8.22
N ALA A 88 -8.99 22.47 8.88
CA ALA A 88 -8.56 23.77 8.39
C ALA A 88 -7.73 23.71 7.09
N GLN A 89 -7.13 22.56 6.75
CA GLN A 89 -6.39 22.36 5.50
C GLN A 89 -7.31 21.95 4.32
N LEU A 90 -8.56 21.59 4.60
CA LEU A 90 -9.47 21.07 3.59
C LEU A 90 -9.97 22.18 2.66
N PRO A 91 -10.09 21.91 1.35
CA PRO A 91 -10.71 22.87 0.44
C PRO A 91 -12.21 23.00 0.73
N THR A 92 -12.79 24.15 0.38
CA THR A 92 -14.24 24.36 0.44
C THR A 92 -14.98 23.28 -0.36
N GLY A 93 -16.07 22.73 0.20
CA GLY A 93 -16.90 21.72 -0.47
C GLY A 93 -16.42 20.28 -0.29
N TRP A 94 -15.51 20.02 0.64
CA TRP A 94 -15.10 18.66 1.00
C TRP A 94 -16.28 17.80 1.51
N GLU A 95 -17.32 18.43 2.07
CA GLU A 95 -18.55 17.77 2.53
C GLU A 95 -19.27 17.08 1.38
N LEU A 96 -19.37 17.77 0.24
CA LEU A 96 -20.00 17.24 -0.98
C LEU A 96 -19.20 16.06 -1.54
N LEU A 97 -17.87 16.11 -1.43
CA LEU A 97 -17.01 14.99 -1.80
C LEU A 97 -17.30 13.75 -0.93
N MET A 98 -17.48 13.92 0.38
CA MET A 98 -17.82 12.80 1.28
C MET A 98 -19.22 12.26 1.01
N GLN A 99 -20.19 13.12 0.72
CA GLN A 99 -21.54 12.71 0.31
C GLN A 99 -21.51 11.92 -1.00
N ALA A 100 -20.79 12.42 -2.01
CA ALA A 100 -20.63 11.73 -3.29
C ALA A 100 -19.93 10.37 -3.12
N THR A 101 -18.88 10.32 -2.30
CA THR A 101 -18.15 9.08 -1.97
C THR A 101 -19.07 8.07 -1.28
N ALA A 102 -19.89 8.50 -0.32
CA ALA A 102 -20.86 7.63 0.35
C ALA A 102 -21.94 7.10 -0.60
N ALA A 103 -22.27 7.86 -1.65
CA ALA A 103 -23.17 7.44 -2.73
C ALA A 103 -22.47 6.60 -3.82
N GLY A 104 -21.17 6.30 -3.69
CA GLY A 104 -20.38 5.57 -4.70
C GLY A 104 -20.09 6.36 -5.97
N LEU A 105 -20.29 7.68 -5.97
CA LEU A 105 -20.07 8.55 -7.11
C LEU A 105 -18.62 9.03 -7.15
N SER A 106 -17.94 8.85 -8.29
CA SER A 106 -16.55 9.27 -8.51
C SER A 106 -15.58 8.80 -7.43
N ALA A 107 -15.84 7.60 -6.88
CA ALA A 107 -15.05 7.00 -5.82
C ALA A 107 -14.75 5.51 -6.13
N PRO A 108 -13.94 5.24 -7.18
CA PRO A 108 -13.57 3.87 -7.50
C PRO A 108 -12.86 3.21 -6.31
N LEU A 109 -13.06 1.92 -6.13
CA LEU A 109 -12.37 1.16 -5.09
C LEU A 109 -10.93 0.86 -5.53
N THR A 110 -10.02 0.88 -4.56
CA THR A 110 -8.62 0.49 -4.74
C THR A 110 -8.12 -0.35 -3.57
N SER A 111 -7.21 -1.27 -3.86
CA SER A 111 -6.38 -1.98 -2.88
C SER A 111 -4.96 -1.38 -2.77
N SER A 112 -4.72 -0.20 -3.34
CA SER A 112 -3.37 0.37 -3.45
C SER A 112 -2.69 0.60 -2.10
N ALA A 113 -1.53 -0.02 -1.91
CA ALA A 113 -0.63 0.27 -0.81
C ALA A 113 -0.08 1.70 -0.89
N GLY A 114 0.24 2.22 -2.08
CA GLY A 114 0.70 3.60 -2.24
C GLY A 114 -0.32 4.62 -1.72
N ARG A 115 -1.61 4.41 -2.00
CA ARG A 115 -2.70 5.26 -1.49
C ARG A 115 -2.84 5.14 0.04
N LEU A 116 -2.60 3.96 0.62
CA LEU A 116 -2.55 3.80 2.08
C LEU A 116 -1.39 4.60 2.71
N PHE A 117 -0.22 4.64 2.06
CA PHE A 117 0.91 5.50 2.47
C PHE A 117 0.57 7.00 2.36
N ASP A 118 -0.11 7.42 1.28
CA ASP A 118 -0.58 8.79 1.13
C ASP A 118 -1.53 9.18 2.27
N ALA A 119 -2.47 8.31 2.61
CA ALA A 119 -3.41 8.54 3.71
C ALA A 119 -2.66 8.67 5.04
N ALA A 120 -1.71 7.79 5.33
CA ALA A 120 -0.88 7.86 6.54
C ALA A 120 -0.08 9.18 6.60
N ALA A 121 0.49 9.62 5.47
CA ALA A 121 1.21 10.89 5.38
C ALA A 121 0.31 12.10 5.66
N ALA A 122 -0.90 12.12 5.10
CA ALA A 122 -1.87 13.20 5.34
C ALA A 122 -2.42 13.20 6.77
N LEU A 123 -2.71 12.03 7.34
CA LEU A 123 -3.18 11.90 8.73
C LEU A 123 -2.13 12.40 9.74
N LEU A 124 -0.85 12.20 9.45
CA LEU A 124 0.26 12.70 10.27
C LEU A 124 0.66 14.14 9.90
N GLY A 125 -0.05 14.82 8.99
CA GLY A 125 0.24 16.20 8.60
C GLY A 125 1.54 16.39 7.84
N VAL A 126 2.07 15.33 7.22
CA VAL A 126 3.32 15.34 6.45
C VAL A 126 3.09 15.91 5.06
N ALA A 127 2.04 15.44 4.38
CA ALA A 127 1.71 15.86 3.02
C ALA A 127 0.20 15.78 2.80
N TYR A 128 -0.43 16.93 2.55
CA TYR A 128 -1.83 17.01 2.14
C TYR A 128 -1.98 17.01 0.62
N ARG A 129 -1.00 17.58 -0.09
CA ARG A 129 -0.91 17.63 -1.55
C ARG A 129 0.47 17.18 -2.00
N SER A 130 0.54 16.62 -3.19
CA SER A 130 1.77 16.15 -3.82
C SER A 130 1.96 16.83 -5.17
N ALA A 131 3.18 17.29 -5.42
CA ALA A 131 3.62 17.93 -6.66
C ALA A 131 4.10 16.91 -7.70
N TYR A 132 4.42 15.69 -7.27
CA TYR A 132 4.84 14.58 -8.12
C TYR A 132 4.41 13.25 -7.47
N GLU A 133 4.35 12.21 -8.30
CA GLU A 133 3.96 10.87 -7.86
C GLU A 133 4.93 10.30 -6.82
N GLY A 134 4.39 9.79 -5.71
CA GLY A 134 5.20 9.20 -4.64
C GLY A 134 5.83 10.20 -3.67
N GLN A 135 5.54 11.51 -3.78
CA GLN A 135 6.07 12.50 -2.83
C GLN A 135 5.66 12.23 -1.38
N ALA A 136 4.37 11.99 -1.12
CA ALA A 136 3.87 11.81 0.24
C ALA A 136 4.47 10.57 0.94
N PRO A 137 4.59 9.39 0.30
CA PRO A 137 5.26 8.23 0.86
C PRO A 137 6.76 8.47 1.11
N ILE A 138 7.46 9.20 0.21
CA ILE A 138 8.87 9.57 0.39
C ILE A 138 9.06 10.46 1.63
N GLU A 139 8.24 11.49 1.79
CA GLU A 139 8.33 12.38 2.95
C GLU A 139 7.95 11.66 4.25
N LEU A 140 7.00 10.72 4.19
CA LEU A 140 6.64 9.89 5.33
C LEU A 140 7.80 8.97 5.75
N GLU A 141 8.51 8.35 4.81
CA GLU A 141 9.74 7.58 5.09
C GLU A 141 10.81 8.46 5.74
N ARG A 142 11.05 9.65 5.15
CA ARG A 142 12.06 10.59 5.67
C ARG A 142 11.76 10.98 7.12
N LEU A 143 10.50 11.23 7.45
CA LEU A 143 10.06 11.52 8.81
C LEU A 143 10.27 10.29 9.72
N ALA A 144 9.84 9.11 9.30
CA ALA A 144 9.97 7.87 10.07
C ALA A 144 11.43 7.60 10.49
N ARG A 145 12.40 7.88 9.59
CA ARG A 145 13.84 7.71 9.85
C ARG A 145 14.41 8.64 10.92
N THR A 146 13.69 9.69 11.31
CA THR A 146 14.11 10.59 12.40
C THR A 146 13.68 10.10 13.79
N ALA A 147 12.86 9.05 13.87
CA ALA A 147 12.42 8.50 15.14
C ALA A 147 13.61 7.92 15.94
N ARG A 148 13.65 8.20 17.24
CA ARG A 148 14.72 7.77 18.16
C ARG A 148 14.28 6.62 19.06
N ARG A 149 13.35 5.80 18.56
CA ARG A 149 12.85 4.59 19.22
C ARG A 149 12.63 3.47 18.21
N ALA A 150 12.49 2.24 18.70
CA ALA A 150 12.00 1.14 17.87
C ALA A 150 10.53 1.38 17.47
N GLY A 151 10.16 0.95 16.27
CA GLY A 151 8.77 0.95 15.82
C GLY A 151 7.95 -0.13 16.50
N CYS A 152 6.64 0.07 16.61
CA CYS A 152 5.70 -0.93 17.07
C CYS A 152 4.68 -1.28 15.99
N VAL A 153 4.13 -2.48 16.07
CA VAL A 153 3.07 -2.94 15.17
C VAL A 153 1.73 -2.41 15.67
N LEU A 154 1.12 -1.51 14.92
CA LEU A 154 -0.25 -1.04 15.10
C LEU A 154 -1.27 -2.13 14.73
N PRO A 155 -2.52 -2.06 15.23
CA PRO A 155 -3.56 -3.04 14.91
C PRO A 155 -3.89 -3.09 13.41
N TYR A 156 -4.02 -4.29 12.87
CA TYR A 156 -4.62 -4.59 11.56
C TYR A 156 -5.29 -5.96 11.64
N THR A 157 -6.07 -6.34 10.63
CA THR A 157 -6.66 -7.68 10.58
C THR A 157 -6.36 -8.37 9.26
N VAL A 158 -6.23 -9.69 9.30
CA VAL A 158 -6.17 -10.55 8.12
C VAL A 158 -7.40 -11.45 8.14
N ALA A 159 -8.33 -11.19 7.23
CA ALA A 159 -9.56 -11.96 7.11
C ALA A 159 -9.35 -13.13 6.13
N GLU A 160 -9.82 -14.32 6.53
CA GLU A 160 -9.84 -15.48 5.64
C GLU A 160 -11.06 -15.44 4.70
N GLY A 161 -10.85 -15.94 3.48
CA GLY A 161 -11.87 -16.05 2.44
C GLY A 161 -11.32 -16.80 1.24
N ALA A 162 -12.01 -16.70 0.09
CA ALA A 162 -11.48 -17.20 -1.19
C ALA A 162 -10.11 -16.57 -1.53
N GLN A 163 -9.95 -15.30 -1.15
CA GLN A 163 -8.69 -14.57 -1.10
C GLN A 163 -8.53 -14.01 0.32
N LEU A 164 -7.31 -13.94 0.83
CA LEU A 164 -7.05 -13.25 2.10
C LEU A 164 -7.22 -11.75 1.91
N THR A 165 -7.82 -11.07 2.88
CA THR A 165 -7.98 -9.61 2.86
C THR A 165 -7.27 -8.99 4.06
N VAL A 166 -6.37 -8.03 3.82
CA VAL A 166 -5.64 -7.32 4.88
C VAL A 166 -6.28 -5.96 5.12
N ASP A 167 -6.92 -5.76 6.26
CA ASP A 167 -7.49 -4.47 6.65
C ASP A 167 -6.55 -3.71 7.58
N VAL A 168 -5.93 -2.66 7.05
CA VAL A 168 -5.04 -1.74 7.79
C VAL A 168 -5.75 -0.47 8.26
N LEU A 169 -7.06 -0.35 8.07
CA LEU A 169 -7.82 0.79 8.54
C LEU A 169 -7.71 1.01 10.06
N PRO A 170 -7.65 -0.03 10.92
CA PRO A 170 -7.38 0.16 12.34
C PRO A 170 -6.02 0.81 12.64
N ALA A 171 -5.00 0.54 11.81
CA ALA A 171 -3.70 1.19 11.94
C ALA A 171 -3.78 2.68 11.58
N LEU A 172 -4.51 3.02 10.50
CA LEU A 172 -4.74 4.43 10.13
C LEU A 172 -5.52 5.19 11.21
N TYR A 173 -6.48 4.56 11.87
CA TYR A 173 -7.16 5.13 13.04
C TYR A 173 -6.21 5.40 14.20
N ALA A 174 -5.31 4.44 14.50
CA ALA A 174 -4.29 4.63 15.52
C ALA A 174 -3.32 5.77 15.18
N LEU A 175 -2.97 5.95 13.90
CA LEU A 175 -2.16 7.09 13.46
C LEU A 175 -2.87 8.43 13.70
N ALA A 176 -4.18 8.49 13.43
CA ALA A 176 -4.98 9.71 13.57
C ALA A 176 -5.21 10.13 15.04
N ASP A 177 -5.30 9.17 15.97
CA ASP A 177 -5.73 9.46 17.34
C ASP A 177 -4.75 10.37 18.10
N GLY A 178 -5.13 11.63 18.31
CA GLY A 178 -4.25 12.63 18.94
C GLY A 178 -3.13 13.15 18.02
N ALA A 179 -3.22 12.95 16.70
CA ALA A 179 -2.19 13.35 15.74
C ALA A 179 -1.88 14.85 15.71
N GLU A 180 -2.84 15.68 16.09
CA GLU A 180 -2.74 17.15 16.11
C GLU A 180 -1.96 17.70 17.31
N GLU A 181 -1.76 16.88 18.35
CA GLU A 181 -1.07 17.25 19.59
C GLU A 181 0.34 16.67 19.68
N LEU A 182 0.76 15.89 18.67
CA LEU A 182 2.05 15.21 18.68
C LEU A 182 3.21 16.19 18.59
N THR A 183 4.19 15.97 19.46
CA THR A 183 5.54 16.49 19.28
C THR A 183 6.16 15.94 17.98
N ALA A 184 7.23 16.56 17.50
CA ALA A 184 7.94 16.10 16.31
C ALA A 184 8.46 14.65 16.46
N GLU A 185 8.94 14.28 17.65
CA GLU A 185 9.42 12.93 17.95
C GLU A 185 8.29 11.91 17.91
N GLU A 186 7.15 12.20 18.53
CA GLU A 186 6.01 11.27 18.54
C GLU A 186 5.45 11.07 17.13
N ARG A 187 5.41 12.14 16.32
CA ARG A 187 4.99 12.08 14.92
C ARG A 187 5.94 11.23 14.07
N ALA A 188 7.25 11.40 14.27
CA ALA A 188 8.26 10.54 13.64
C ALA A 188 8.09 9.07 14.05
N GLY A 189 7.87 8.82 15.34
CA GLY A 189 7.57 7.49 15.85
C GLY A 189 6.36 6.85 15.19
N ARG A 190 5.24 7.58 15.03
CA ARG A 190 4.04 7.05 14.37
C ARG A 190 4.24 6.78 12.89
N ALA A 191 5.02 7.62 12.20
CA ALA A 191 5.43 7.34 10.83
C ALA A 191 6.22 6.02 10.75
N LEU A 192 7.14 5.78 11.70
CA LEU A 192 7.87 4.51 11.80
C LEU A 192 6.93 3.32 12.11
N ASP A 193 5.99 3.47 13.04
CA ASP A 193 5.03 2.42 13.37
C ASP A 193 4.20 1.98 12.15
N PHE A 194 3.79 2.93 11.31
CA PHE A 194 3.10 2.59 10.07
C PHE A 194 3.95 1.72 9.14
N HIS A 195 5.22 2.06 8.92
CA HIS A 195 6.11 1.24 8.10
C HIS A 195 6.32 -0.16 8.69
N VAL A 196 6.50 -0.24 10.01
CA VAL A 196 6.62 -1.50 10.74
C VAL A 196 5.36 -2.35 10.62
N THR A 197 4.17 -1.73 10.71
CA THR A 197 2.88 -2.40 10.50
C THR A 197 2.73 -2.93 9.09
N MET A 198 3.05 -2.14 8.06
CA MET A 198 2.97 -2.59 6.67
C MET A 198 3.92 -3.76 6.41
N ALA A 199 5.14 -3.72 6.94
CA ALA A 199 6.09 -4.83 6.87
C ALA A 199 5.57 -6.09 7.59
N ALA A 200 5.00 -5.93 8.80
CA ALA A 200 4.44 -7.04 9.56
C ALA A 200 3.26 -7.70 8.84
N ALA A 201 2.33 -6.91 8.30
CA ALA A 201 1.18 -7.41 7.57
C ALA A 201 1.58 -8.18 6.30
N VAL A 202 2.56 -7.66 5.53
CA VAL A 202 3.08 -8.36 4.34
C VAL A 202 3.75 -9.68 4.73
N ALA A 203 4.58 -9.68 5.79
CA ALA A 203 5.25 -10.90 6.26
C ALA A 203 4.25 -11.95 6.77
N GLU A 204 3.20 -11.53 7.49
CA GLU A 204 2.15 -12.43 7.96
C GLU A 204 1.40 -13.09 6.80
N VAL A 205 0.98 -12.32 5.80
CA VAL A 205 0.31 -12.87 4.62
C VAL A 205 1.22 -13.83 3.86
N LEU A 206 2.50 -13.47 3.67
CA LEU A 206 3.47 -14.37 3.06
C LEU A 206 3.59 -15.68 3.85
N GLY A 207 3.68 -15.63 5.17
CA GLY A 207 3.71 -16.81 6.03
C GLY A 207 2.49 -17.71 5.84
N ILE A 208 1.28 -17.13 5.83
CA ILE A 208 0.02 -17.87 5.62
C ILE A 208 0.00 -18.49 4.22
N LEU A 209 0.34 -17.73 3.18
CA LEU A 209 0.30 -18.19 1.79
C LEU A 209 1.35 -19.27 1.52
N SER A 210 2.53 -19.19 2.13
CA SER A 210 3.58 -20.20 1.99
C SER A 210 3.19 -21.53 2.62
N VAL A 211 2.48 -21.52 3.75
CA VAL A 211 1.91 -22.75 4.33
C VAL A 211 0.82 -23.34 3.42
N ARG A 212 -0.06 -22.50 2.87
CA ARG A 212 -1.18 -22.95 2.02
C ARG A 212 -0.73 -23.50 0.66
N THR A 213 0.29 -22.90 0.06
CA THR A 213 0.72 -23.19 -1.31
C THR A 213 1.98 -24.04 -1.40
N GLY A 214 2.79 -24.08 -0.33
CA GLY A 214 4.12 -24.68 -0.33
C GLY A 214 5.19 -23.86 -1.05
N LEU A 215 4.85 -22.70 -1.62
CA LEU A 215 5.78 -21.85 -2.36
C LEU A 215 6.73 -21.12 -1.40
N ARG A 216 8.03 -21.11 -1.70
CA ARG A 216 9.07 -20.47 -0.88
C ARG A 216 9.84 -19.35 -1.58
N THR A 217 9.69 -19.23 -2.89
CA THR A 217 10.25 -18.11 -3.65
C THR A 217 9.28 -16.93 -3.56
N VAL A 218 9.78 -15.76 -3.17
CA VAL A 218 9.01 -14.52 -3.04
C VAL A 218 9.62 -13.46 -3.93
N ALA A 219 8.86 -12.93 -4.89
CA ALA A 219 9.25 -11.77 -5.68
C ALA A 219 8.51 -10.53 -5.16
N LEU A 220 9.26 -9.53 -4.70
CA LEU A 220 8.70 -8.24 -4.29
C LEU A 220 8.81 -7.25 -5.45
N ALA A 221 7.70 -6.60 -5.82
CA ALA A 221 7.63 -5.71 -6.97
C ALA A 221 6.65 -4.54 -6.75
N GLY A 222 6.77 -3.49 -7.56
CA GLY A 222 5.96 -2.28 -7.49
C GLY A 222 6.67 -1.13 -6.77
N GLY A 223 6.21 0.10 -7.05
CA GLY A 223 6.90 1.33 -6.65
C GLY A 223 7.05 1.51 -5.14
N VAL A 224 6.16 0.92 -4.33
CA VAL A 224 6.22 1.05 -2.86
C VAL A 224 7.47 0.37 -2.28
N PHE A 225 8.03 -0.66 -2.93
CA PHE A 225 9.28 -1.27 -2.49
C PHE A 225 10.54 -0.44 -2.80
N GLN A 226 10.41 0.76 -3.41
CA GLN A 226 11.49 1.75 -3.40
C GLN A 226 11.72 2.33 -2.00
N ASN A 227 10.74 2.20 -1.10
CA ASN A 227 10.86 2.60 0.29
C ASN A 227 11.85 1.68 1.02
N ALA A 228 13.04 2.19 1.30
CA ALA A 228 14.11 1.39 1.89
C ALA A 228 13.79 0.99 3.34
N LEU A 229 13.09 1.85 4.09
CA LEU A 229 12.69 1.55 5.46
C LEU A 229 11.70 0.37 5.51
N LEU A 230 10.75 0.32 4.56
CA LEU A 230 9.81 -0.80 4.44
C LEU A 230 10.56 -2.12 4.18
N LEU A 231 11.57 -2.11 3.30
CA LEU A 231 12.38 -3.30 3.03
C LEU A 231 13.26 -3.68 4.24
N GLU A 232 13.88 -2.72 4.90
CA GLU A 232 14.67 -2.91 6.14
C GLU A 232 13.83 -3.60 7.23
N GLU A 233 12.55 -3.23 7.36
CA GLU A 233 11.62 -3.87 8.29
C GLU A 233 11.06 -5.19 7.74
N LEU A 234 10.80 -5.32 6.45
CA LEU A 234 10.18 -6.53 5.90
C LEU A 234 11.16 -7.72 5.83
N LEU A 235 12.37 -7.53 5.33
CA LEU A 235 13.30 -8.61 5.03
C LEU A 235 13.69 -9.48 6.25
N PRO A 236 13.82 -8.95 7.47
CA PRO A 236 14.05 -9.79 8.65
C PRO A 236 12.83 -10.64 9.06
N ARG A 237 11.62 -10.25 8.65
CA ARG A 237 10.34 -10.88 9.06
C ARG A 237 9.91 -12.01 8.12
N ILE A 238 10.42 -12.04 6.89
CA ILE A 238 10.06 -13.04 5.89
C ILE A 238 10.82 -14.37 6.03
N GLY A 239 11.56 -14.62 7.12
CA GLY A 239 12.09 -15.96 7.43
C GLY A 239 13.03 -16.55 6.36
N ASP A 240 12.81 -17.83 6.02
CA ASP A 240 13.65 -18.64 5.12
C ASP A 240 13.27 -18.57 3.63
N HIS A 241 12.42 -17.61 3.25
CA HIS A 241 12.00 -17.44 1.86
C HIS A 241 13.19 -17.07 0.97
N HIS A 242 13.16 -17.54 -0.29
CA HIS A 242 14.09 -17.09 -1.31
C HIS A 242 13.54 -15.81 -1.96
N VAL A 243 14.11 -14.67 -1.58
CA VAL A 243 13.54 -13.35 -1.90
C VAL A 243 14.22 -12.76 -3.12
N LEU A 244 13.41 -12.36 -4.10
CA LEU A 244 13.82 -11.70 -5.32
C LEU A 244 13.36 -10.25 -5.25
N LEU A 245 14.33 -9.33 -5.28
CA LEU A 245 14.11 -7.89 -5.39
C LEU A 245 14.42 -7.42 -6.82
N PRO A 246 13.78 -6.35 -7.32
CA PRO A 246 14.18 -5.73 -8.57
C PRO A 246 15.63 -5.22 -8.44
N HIS A 247 16.51 -5.52 -9.41
CA HIS A 247 17.95 -5.20 -9.27
C HIS A 247 18.50 -4.26 -10.37
N ARG A 248 18.02 -4.39 -11.60
CA ARG A 248 18.53 -3.72 -12.80
C ARG A 248 17.45 -2.97 -13.57
N ILE A 249 16.19 -3.30 -13.31
CA ILE A 249 15.05 -2.67 -13.97
C ILE A 249 14.36 -1.78 -12.95
N PRO A 250 14.30 -0.46 -13.17
CA PRO A 250 13.60 0.42 -12.25
C PRO A 250 12.14 -0.07 -12.10
N PRO A 251 11.58 -0.07 -10.87
CA PRO A 251 10.22 -0.55 -10.62
C PRO A 251 9.13 0.41 -11.15
N ASN A 252 9.45 1.21 -12.17
CA ASN A 252 8.54 2.09 -12.90
C ASN A 252 8.01 1.41 -14.18
N ASP A 253 7.30 2.14 -15.04
CA ASP A 253 6.70 1.64 -16.29
C ASP A 253 7.66 0.84 -17.20
N GLY A 254 8.97 1.11 -17.14
CA GLY A 254 9.99 0.31 -17.85
C GLY A 254 10.07 -1.14 -17.37
N GLY A 255 9.83 -1.39 -16.08
CA GLY A 255 9.69 -2.73 -15.49
C GLY A 255 8.42 -3.45 -15.92
N ILE A 256 7.33 -2.71 -16.12
CA ILE A 256 6.05 -3.26 -16.59
C ILE A 256 6.20 -3.79 -18.01
N ALA A 257 6.77 -3.00 -18.93
CA ALA A 257 6.98 -3.41 -20.33
C ALA A 257 7.88 -4.65 -20.44
N TYR A 258 8.95 -4.74 -19.64
CA TYR A 258 9.82 -5.92 -19.59
C TYR A 258 9.08 -7.16 -19.08
N GLY A 259 8.29 -7.01 -18.01
CA GLY A 259 7.46 -8.09 -17.48
C GLY A 259 6.43 -8.60 -18.50
N GLN A 260 5.78 -7.69 -19.23
CA GLN A 260 4.82 -8.04 -20.28
C GLN A 260 5.48 -8.79 -21.44
N ALA A 261 6.65 -8.36 -21.89
CA ALA A 261 7.41 -9.04 -22.94
C ALA A 261 7.84 -10.46 -22.53
N ALA A 262 8.29 -10.64 -21.28
CA ALA A 262 8.66 -11.95 -20.75
C ALA A 262 7.45 -12.91 -20.68
N VAL A 263 6.27 -12.40 -20.26
CA VAL A 263 5.02 -13.18 -20.24
C VAL A 263 4.58 -13.58 -21.64
N ALA A 264 4.63 -12.64 -22.59
CA ALA A 264 4.29 -12.93 -23.99
C ALA A 264 5.19 -14.03 -24.58
N LEU A 265 6.50 -13.97 -24.33
CA LEU A 265 7.46 -14.97 -24.80
C LEU A 265 7.22 -16.36 -24.16
N ALA A 266 6.91 -16.41 -22.86
CA ALA A 266 6.61 -17.67 -22.18
C ALA A 266 5.32 -18.32 -22.74
N ARG A 267 4.28 -17.52 -22.98
CA ARG A 267 3.02 -18.01 -23.57
C ARG A 267 3.19 -18.53 -25.00
N MET A 268 4.03 -17.89 -25.81
CA MET A 268 4.37 -18.36 -27.17
C MET A 268 5.17 -19.67 -27.20
N ARG A 269 5.85 -20.03 -26.11
CA ARG A 269 6.59 -21.29 -26.01
C ARG A 269 5.74 -22.46 -25.52
N CYS A 270 4.56 -22.17 -24.95
CA CYS A 270 3.60 -23.18 -24.48
C CYS A 270 2.48 -23.47 -25.49
N SER A 271 2.43 -22.75 -26.62
CA SER A 271 1.57 -23.01 -27.78
C SER A 271 2.29 -23.82 -28.85
#